data_AF-A0A349UPE6-F1
#
_entry.id   AF-A0A349UPE6-F1
#
_cell.length_a   1.000
_cell.length_b   1.000
_cell.length_c   1.000
_cell.angle_alpha   90.00
_cell.angle_beta   90.00
_cell.angle_gamma   90.00
#
_symmetry.space_group_name_H-M   'P 1'
#
loop_
_entity.id
_entity.type
_entity.pdbx_description
1 polymer ?
#
loop_
_entity_poly.entity_id
_entity_poly.type
_entity_poly.pdbx_seq_one_letter_code
_entity_poly.pdbx_strand_id
1 'polypeptide(L)'
;MMSNDAGNSTTYGYLQLGDQYSNVPVRVGYSNGGNWYIQSPNNSNVKADTGIAATSALLVLKIDLTNKTLDLWVNPSSASDTADGSVALHPTSSYVRFDRLSIRVGSSSTGTSTGSFDEIRIGESYADVVIPEPATLSLLVVGGALAMLRRRR
;
A
#
# COMPACT_ATOMS: atom_id res chain seq x y z
N MET A 1 -4.05 3.91 -5.57
CA MET A 1 -4.83 2.64 -5.66
C MET A 1 -4.03 1.62 -6.48
N MET A 2 -4.06 0.33 -6.11
CA MET A 2 -3.38 -0.76 -6.82
C MET A 2 -4.38 -1.87 -7.16
N SER A 3 -4.32 -2.45 -8.37
CA SER A 3 -5.26 -3.49 -8.82
C SER A 3 -4.58 -4.66 -9.55
N ASN A 4 -5.14 -5.86 -9.37
CA ASN A 4 -4.89 -7.01 -10.25
C ASN A 4 -5.95 -7.05 -11.36
N ASP A 5 -5.64 -6.39 -12.47
CA ASP A 5 -6.59 -6.25 -13.59
C ASP A 5 -6.70 -7.53 -14.44
N ALA A 6 -5.76 -8.47 -14.27
CA ALA A 6 -5.76 -9.74 -14.99
C ALA A 6 -6.75 -10.78 -14.41
N GLY A 7 -7.19 -10.61 -13.16
CA GLY A 7 -8.21 -11.45 -12.52
C GLY A 7 -7.88 -12.96 -12.43
N ASN A 8 -6.64 -13.37 -12.72
CA ASN A 8 -6.21 -14.76 -12.69
C ASN A 8 -5.13 -15.01 -11.62
N SER A 9 -5.01 -16.26 -11.17
CA SER A 9 -4.12 -16.63 -10.07
C SER A 9 -2.64 -16.66 -10.45
N THR A 10 -2.29 -16.54 -11.74
CA THR A 10 -0.92 -16.64 -12.26
C THR A 10 -0.20 -15.30 -12.40
N THR A 11 -0.91 -14.20 -12.18
CA THR A 11 -0.36 -12.85 -12.24
C THR A 11 0.17 -12.42 -10.87
N TYR A 12 1.21 -11.60 -10.90
CA TYR A 12 1.73 -10.88 -9.74
C TYR A 12 1.91 -9.41 -10.09
N GLY A 13 1.79 -8.57 -9.07
CA GLY A 13 2.03 -7.14 -9.17
C GLY A 13 2.55 -6.64 -7.85
N TYR A 14 3.60 -5.82 -7.85
CA TYR A 14 4.14 -5.24 -6.62
C TYR A 14 4.87 -3.93 -6.87
N LEU A 15 4.82 -3.07 -5.87
CA LEU A 15 5.82 -2.03 -5.64
C LEU A 15 6.96 -2.65 -4.82
N GLN A 16 8.19 -2.35 -5.21
CA GLN A 16 9.38 -2.81 -4.50
C GLN A 16 10.33 -1.66 -4.19
N LEU A 17 10.88 -1.70 -2.98
CA LEU A 17 11.94 -0.81 -2.51
C LEU A 17 13.21 -1.64 -2.37
N GLY A 18 14.18 -1.38 -3.23
CA GLY A 18 15.43 -2.12 -3.27
C GLY A 18 16.64 -1.21 -3.13
N ASP A 19 17.78 -1.83 -2.84
CA ASP A 19 19.09 -1.20 -2.90
C ASP A 19 20.07 -2.10 -3.69
N GLN A 20 21.30 -1.63 -3.83
CA GLN A 20 22.39 -2.37 -4.47
C GLN A 20 23.03 -3.49 -3.61
N TYR A 21 22.66 -3.61 -2.32
CA TYR A 21 23.29 -4.52 -1.36
C TYR A 21 22.42 -5.71 -0.96
N SER A 22 21.11 -5.60 -1.18
CA SER A 22 20.12 -6.61 -0.87
C SER A 22 19.66 -7.32 -2.14
N ASN A 23 19.80 -8.64 -2.14
CA ASN A 23 19.24 -9.49 -3.20
C ASN A 23 17.71 -9.61 -3.12
N VAL A 24 17.10 -9.17 -2.02
CA VAL A 24 15.65 -9.29 -1.77
C VAL A 24 15.11 -7.93 -1.31
N PRO A 25 14.38 -7.19 -2.16
CA PRO A 25 13.81 -5.89 -1.79
C PRO A 25 12.61 -6.04 -0.84
N VAL A 26 12.24 -4.95 -0.17
CA VAL A 26 10.89 -4.82 0.40
C VAL A 26 9.90 -4.89 -0.76
N ARG A 27 8.83 -5.66 -0.60
CA ARG A 27 7.74 -5.71 -1.59
C ARG A 27 6.41 -5.51 -0.90
N VAL A 28 5.52 -4.81 -1.58
CA VAL A 28 4.10 -4.69 -1.25
C VAL A 28 3.30 -4.89 -2.53
N GLY A 29 2.33 -5.80 -2.51
CA GLY A 29 1.54 -6.12 -3.69
C GLY A 29 0.82 -7.44 -3.57
N TYR A 30 0.63 -8.14 -4.68
CA TYR A 30 0.00 -9.46 -4.74
C TYR A 30 0.87 -10.46 -5.48
N SER A 31 0.86 -11.71 -4.99
CA SER A 31 1.58 -12.82 -5.61
C SER A 31 0.63 -13.75 -6.36
N ASN A 32 1.22 -14.69 -7.08
CA ASN A 32 0.52 -15.84 -7.64
C ASN A 32 -0.34 -16.50 -6.54
N GLY A 33 -1.67 -16.48 -6.67
CA GLY A 33 -2.59 -16.97 -5.62
C GLY A 33 -3.54 -15.94 -5.02
N GLY A 34 -3.35 -14.65 -5.29
CA GLY A 34 -4.47 -13.69 -5.30
C GLY A 34 -4.78 -12.93 -4.02
N ASN A 35 -3.88 -12.84 -3.04
CA ASN A 35 -4.02 -11.95 -1.88
C ASN A 35 -2.98 -10.83 -1.85
N TRP A 36 -3.28 -9.76 -1.12
CA TRP A 36 -2.31 -8.73 -0.77
C TRP A 36 -1.28 -9.27 0.23
N TYR A 37 -0.01 -8.93 0.02
CA TYR A 37 1.10 -9.36 0.86
C TYR A 37 2.18 -8.27 0.98
N ILE A 38 2.97 -8.40 2.04
CA ILE A 38 4.25 -7.71 2.22
C ILE A 38 5.40 -8.71 2.39
N GLN A 39 6.59 -8.30 1.98
CA GLN A 39 7.81 -9.08 2.11
C GLN A 39 8.92 -8.24 2.74
N SER A 40 9.60 -8.81 3.73
CA SER A 40 10.81 -8.25 4.34
C SER A 40 11.98 -8.29 3.36
N PRO A 41 12.92 -7.32 3.45
CA PRO A 41 14.14 -7.38 2.69
C PRO A 41 15.04 -8.53 3.20
N ASN A 42 16.05 -8.88 2.39
CA ASN A 42 17.10 -9.88 2.65
C ASN A 42 16.65 -11.34 2.80
N ASN A 43 15.34 -11.63 2.96
CA ASN A 43 14.83 -12.99 3.03
C ASN A 43 13.41 -13.11 2.44
N SER A 44 13.29 -13.71 1.26
CA SER A 44 12.00 -13.87 0.55
C SER A 44 11.00 -14.78 1.27
N ASN A 45 11.45 -15.57 2.26
CA ASN A 45 10.56 -16.41 3.06
C ASN A 45 9.87 -15.62 4.17
N VAL A 46 10.38 -14.44 4.51
CA VAL A 46 9.84 -13.57 5.55
C VAL A 46 8.83 -12.63 4.89
N LYS A 47 7.57 -13.08 4.88
CA LYS A 47 6.44 -12.37 4.28
C LYS A 47 5.17 -12.55 5.13
N ALA A 48 4.24 -11.62 5.01
CA ALA A 48 2.90 -11.73 5.56
C ALA A 48 1.87 -11.63 4.43
N ASP A 49 0.98 -12.61 4.36
CA ASP A 49 -0.22 -12.60 3.52
C ASP A 49 -1.38 -12.07 4.36
N THR A 50 -2.16 -11.16 3.80
CA THR A 50 -3.27 -10.52 4.53
C THR A 50 -4.54 -11.37 4.58
N GLY A 51 -4.64 -12.42 3.76
CA GLY A 51 -5.90 -13.13 3.53
C GLY A 51 -6.92 -12.35 2.70
N ILE A 52 -6.63 -11.09 2.34
CA ILE A 52 -7.53 -10.21 1.59
C ILE A 52 -7.22 -10.34 0.10
N ALA A 53 -8.24 -10.66 -0.69
CA ALA A 53 -8.11 -10.83 -2.12
C ALA A 53 -7.58 -9.55 -2.80
N ALA A 54 -6.69 -9.73 -3.78
CA ALA A 54 -5.97 -8.70 -4.51
C ALA A 54 -6.83 -8.00 -5.57
N THR A 55 -8.00 -7.49 -5.19
CA THR A 55 -8.80 -6.58 -6.00
C THR A 55 -8.34 -5.14 -5.81
N SER A 56 -8.76 -4.22 -6.67
CA SER A 56 -8.43 -2.79 -6.54
C SER A 56 -8.55 -2.26 -5.10
N ALA A 57 -7.44 -1.77 -4.54
CA ALA A 57 -7.35 -1.37 -3.13
C ALA A 57 -6.42 -0.16 -2.92
N LEU A 58 -6.66 0.58 -1.84
CA LEU A 58 -5.67 1.45 -1.22
C LEU A 58 -4.78 0.60 -0.32
N LEU A 59 -3.46 0.68 -0.53
CA LEU A 59 -2.49 0.03 0.35
C LEU A 59 -1.74 1.09 1.12
N VAL A 60 -1.60 0.89 2.42
CA VAL A 60 -0.71 1.69 3.27
C VAL A 60 0.36 0.76 3.83
N LEU A 61 1.62 1.12 3.61
CA LEU A 61 2.79 0.40 4.11
C LEU A 61 3.48 1.29 5.14
N LYS A 62 3.78 0.74 6.31
CA LYS A 62 4.68 1.37 7.29
C LYS A 62 5.96 0.55 7.41
N ILE A 63 7.10 1.26 7.37
CA ILE A 63 8.41 0.70 7.70
C ILE A 63 8.85 1.30 9.03
N ASP A 64 8.75 0.53 10.11
CA ASP A 64 9.17 0.97 11.44
C ASP A 64 10.62 0.55 11.70
N LEU A 65 11.54 1.51 11.55
CA LEU A 65 12.96 1.27 11.77
C LEU A 65 13.34 1.15 13.25
N THR A 66 12.47 1.58 14.17
CA THR A 66 12.71 1.49 15.62
C THR A 66 12.31 0.11 16.12
N ASN A 67 11.08 -0.30 15.85
CA ASN A 67 10.53 -1.59 16.26
C ASN A 67 10.92 -2.74 15.32
N LYS A 68 11.55 -2.40 14.19
CA LYS A 68 12.00 -3.34 13.15
C LYS A 68 10.82 -4.14 12.57
N THR A 69 9.76 -3.45 12.15
CA THR A 69 8.58 -4.08 11.54
C THR A 69 8.24 -3.47 10.17
N LEU A 70 7.61 -4.29 9.33
CA LEU A 70 6.86 -3.87 8.16
C LEU A 70 5.40 -4.22 8.39
N ASP A 71 4.54 -3.23 8.26
CA ASP A 71 3.11 -3.36 8.51
C ASP A 71 2.34 -2.92 7.26
N LEU A 72 1.33 -3.69 6.87
CA LEU A 72 0.47 -3.48 5.72
C LEU A 72 -0.98 -3.33 6.19
N TRP A 73 -1.63 -2.30 5.66
CA TRP A 73 -3.07 -2.14 5.72
C TRP A 73 -3.66 -2.13 4.31
N VAL A 74 -4.79 -2.81 4.14
CA VAL A 74 -5.58 -2.86 2.92
C VAL A 74 -6.88 -2.12 3.18
N ASN A 75 -7.09 -1.01 2.47
CA ASN A 75 -8.22 -0.10 2.65
C ASN A 75 -8.41 0.37 4.10
N PRO A 76 -7.37 0.87 4.79
CA PRO A 76 -7.54 1.42 6.13
C PRO A 76 -8.51 2.61 6.13
N SER A 77 -9.29 2.72 7.19
CA SER A 77 -10.24 3.81 7.42
C SER A 77 -9.75 4.81 8.47
N SER A 78 -8.76 4.42 9.28
CA SER A 78 -8.19 5.24 10.34
C SER A 78 -6.71 4.95 10.58
N ALA A 79 -6.00 5.93 11.15
CA ALA A 79 -4.63 5.77 11.63
C ALA A 79 -4.50 4.78 12.81
N SER A 80 -5.62 4.47 13.48
CA SER A 80 -5.68 3.55 14.61
C SER A 80 -5.97 2.10 14.19
N ASP A 81 -6.20 1.84 12.92
CA ASP A 81 -6.53 0.49 12.44
C ASP A 81 -5.35 -0.46 12.69
N THR A 82 -5.66 -1.71 13.01
CA THR A 82 -4.65 -2.77 13.12
C THR A 82 -4.19 -3.21 11.74
N ALA A 83 -2.90 -3.51 11.58
CA ALA A 83 -2.36 -3.98 10.32
C ALA A 83 -2.97 -5.33 9.91
N ASP A 84 -3.32 -5.48 8.64
CA ASP A 84 -3.79 -6.74 8.05
C ASP A 84 -2.65 -7.74 7.84
N GLY A 85 -1.41 -7.23 7.69
CA GLY A 85 -0.21 -8.05 7.62
C GLY A 85 0.95 -7.37 8.34
N SER A 86 1.68 -8.11 9.15
CA SER A 86 2.88 -7.62 9.84
C SER A 86 4.00 -8.62 9.74
N VAL A 87 5.22 -8.13 9.49
CA VAL A 87 6.42 -8.97 9.46
C VAL A 87 7.61 -8.24 10.06
N ALA A 88 8.45 -8.97 10.79
CA ALA A 88 9.69 -8.42 11.32
C ALA A 88 10.68 -8.12 10.18
N LEU A 89 11.35 -6.97 10.26
CA LEU A 89 12.56 -6.70 9.52
C LEU A 89 13.67 -7.62 10.05
N HIS A 90 14.49 -8.14 9.13
CA HIS A 90 15.60 -9.01 9.52
C HIS A 90 16.52 -8.31 10.55
N PRO A 91 16.96 -8.99 11.62
CA PRO A 91 17.67 -8.34 12.75
C PRO A 91 19.02 -7.73 12.38
N THR A 92 19.67 -8.19 11.31
CA THR A 92 20.89 -7.55 10.77
C THR A 92 20.58 -6.45 9.75
N SER A 93 19.31 -6.28 9.37
CA SER A 93 18.82 -5.18 8.55
C SER A 93 18.62 -3.96 9.44
N SER A 94 19.71 -3.45 10.02
CA SER A 94 19.71 -2.26 10.87
C SER A 94 19.15 -1.03 10.15
N TYR A 95 19.14 -1.06 8.81
CA TYR A 95 18.65 -0.02 7.92
C TYR A 95 17.86 -0.64 6.77
N VAL A 96 16.63 -0.18 6.54
CA VAL A 96 16.01 -0.29 5.21
C VAL A 96 16.50 0.93 4.44
N ARG A 97 17.64 0.80 3.75
CA ARG A 97 18.01 1.74 2.70
C ARG A 97 17.34 1.26 1.42
N PHE A 98 16.80 2.18 0.66
CA PHE A 98 16.45 1.93 -0.73
C PHE A 98 17.00 3.08 -1.56
N ASP A 99 17.66 2.76 -2.66
CA ASP A 99 18.07 3.71 -3.70
C ASP A 99 17.20 3.57 -4.95
N ARG A 100 16.26 2.62 -4.93
CA ARG A 100 15.39 2.29 -6.05
C ARG A 100 13.98 1.98 -5.59
N LEU A 101 13.03 2.70 -6.20
CA LEU A 101 11.62 2.35 -6.21
C LEU A 101 11.27 1.79 -7.60
N SER A 102 10.60 0.64 -7.64
CA SER A 102 10.20 -0.01 -8.89
C SER A 102 8.81 -0.59 -8.76
N ILE A 103 8.05 -0.50 -9.84
CA ILE A 103 6.76 -1.14 -10.00
C ILE A 103 6.95 -2.28 -10.98
N ARG A 104 6.41 -3.46 -10.66
CA ARG A 104 6.50 -4.63 -11.52
C ARG A 104 5.17 -5.36 -11.57
N VAL A 105 4.77 -5.72 -12.79
CA VAL A 105 3.65 -6.60 -13.08
C VAL A 105 4.16 -7.71 -13.99
N GLY A 106 3.70 -8.93 -13.79
CA GLY A 106 4.06 -10.06 -14.64
C GLY A 106 3.25 -11.31 -14.33
N SER A 107 3.52 -12.38 -15.08
CA SER A 107 2.87 -13.68 -14.89
C SER A 107 3.93 -14.77 -14.79
N SER A 108 3.63 -15.81 -14.02
CA SER A 108 4.40 -17.07 -14.05
C SER A 108 3.98 -17.99 -15.20
N SER A 109 2.92 -17.64 -15.92
CA SER A 109 2.38 -18.35 -17.09
C SER A 109 2.59 -17.53 -18.37
N THR A 110 2.44 -18.18 -19.52
CA THR A 110 2.44 -17.50 -20.82
C THR A 110 1.20 -16.62 -20.94
N GLY A 111 1.39 -15.30 -21.05
CA GLY A 111 0.29 -14.35 -21.27
C GLY A 111 0.64 -12.93 -20.86
N THR A 112 -0.16 -11.97 -21.33
CA THR A 112 -0.04 -10.56 -20.93
C THR A 112 -0.55 -10.38 -19.50
N SER A 113 0.21 -9.67 -18.68
CA SER A 113 -0.21 -9.27 -17.33
C SER A 113 -0.46 -7.78 -17.28
N THR A 114 -1.58 -7.38 -16.67
CA THR A 114 -1.96 -6.00 -16.48
C THR A 114 -2.22 -5.72 -15.01
N GLY A 115 -1.79 -4.55 -14.57
CA GLY A 115 -2.04 -4.04 -13.23
C GLY A 115 -1.90 -2.53 -13.25
N SER A 116 -2.74 -1.85 -12.48
CA SER A 116 -2.78 -0.40 -12.38
C SER A 116 -2.27 0.05 -11.02
N PHE A 117 -1.61 1.20 -11.01
CA PHE A 117 -1.03 1.85 -9.84
C PHE A 117 -1.32 3.34 -9.95
N ASP A 118 -1.78 3.92 -8.87
CA ASP A 118 -2.09 5.33 -8.78
C ASP A 118 -1.81 5.87 -7.37
N GLU A 119 -1.64 7.17 -7.24
CA GLU A 119 -1.48 7.92 -5.99
C GLU A 119 -0.39 7.38 -5.06
N ILE A 120 0.82 7.18 -5.59
CA ILE A 120 1.96 6.76 -4.77
C ILE A 120 2.42 7.95 -3.91
N ARG A 121 2.23 7.83 -2.59
CA ARG A 121 2.67 8.80 -1.59
C ARG A 121 3.70 8.18 -0.66
N ILE A 122 4.65 9.00 -0.23
CA ILE A 122 5.67 8.64 0.75
C ILE A 122 5.73 9.78 1.75
N GLY A 123 5.67 9.44 3.03
CA GLY A 123 5.74 10.40 4.11
C GLY A 123 6.20 9.74 5.40
N GLU A 124 6.30 10.53 6.47
CA GLU A 124 6.80 10.07 7.77
C GLU A 124 5.65 9.72 8.72
N SER A 125 4.42 10.11 8.37
CA SER A 125 3.21 9.88 9.15
C SER A 125 2.05 9.38 8.29
N TYR A 126 1.02 8.82 8.94
CA TYR A 126 -0.21 8.39 8.26
C TYR A 126 -0.94 9.55 7.56
N ALA A 127 -0.88 10.76 8.14
CA ALA A 127 -1.50 11.95 7.57
C ALA A 127 -0.86 12.39 6.23
N ASP A 128 0.41 12.04 6.01
CA ASP A 128 1.11 12.38 4.77
C ASP A 128 0.70 11.49 3.59
N VAL A 129 0.18 10.29 3.88
CA VAL A 129 -0.11 9.26 2.88
C VAL A 129 -1.62 9.03 2.65
N VAL A 130 -2.47 9.48 3.57
CA VAL A 130 -3.93 9.42 3.42
C VAL A 130 -4.47 10.80 3.06
N ILE A 131 -5.24 10.90 1.97
CA ILE A 131 -6.00 12.12 1.67
C ILE A 131 -7.16 12.21 2.67
N PRO A 132 -7.28 13.30 3.44
CA PRO A 132 -8.51 13.59 4.15
C PRO A 132 -9.64 13.71 3.13
N GLU A 133 -10.79 13.06 3.38
CA GLU A 133 -11.99 13.30 2.56
C GLU A 133 -12.16 14.81 2.37
N PRO A 134 -12.27 15.29 1.12
CA PRO A 134 -12.09 16.69 0.86
C PRO A 134 -13.16 17.47 1.61
N ALA A 135 -12.73 18.53 2.31
CA ALA A 135 -13.59 19.44 3.05
C ALA A 135 -14.70 20.07 2.19
N THR A 136 -14.77 19.77 0.89
CA THR A 136 -15.87 20.05 -0.03
C THR A 136 -17.24 19.68 0.52
N LEU A 137 -17.39 18.57 1.24
CA LEU A 137 -18.66 18.24 1.91
C LEU A 137 -18.99 19.25 3.01
N SER A 138 -18.02 19.57 3.86
CA SER A 138 -18.15 20.63 4.87
C SER A 138 -18.43 21.99 4.23
N LEU A 139 -17.80 22.29 3.09
CA LEU A 139 -17.96 23.54 2.36
C LEU A 139 -19.34 23.63 1.68
N LEU A 140 -19.87 22.51 1.18
CA LEU A 140 -21.21 22.43 0.60
C LEU A 140 -22.29 22.56 1.69
N VAL A 141 -22.09 21.92 2.84
CA VAL A 141 -23.01 22.04 3.99
C VAL A 141 -23.01 23.47 4.54
N VAL A 142 -21.82 24.05 4.78
CA VAL A 142 -21.70 25.43 5.28
C VAL A 142 -22.19 26.43 4.23
N GLY A 143 -21.78 26.28 2.97
CA GLY A 143 -22.22 27.13 1.87
C GLY A 143 -23.72 27.05 1.62
N GLY A 144 -24.31 25.86 1.67
CA GLY A 144 -25.75 25.63 1.56
C GLY A 144 -26.52 26.25 2.73
N ALA A 145 -26.05 26.07 3.96
CA ALA A 145 -26.65 26.69 5.15
C ALA A 145 -26.60 28.23 5.08
N LEU A 146 -25.47 28.80 4.68
CA LEU A 146 -25.33 30.25 4.49
C LEU A 146 -26.23 30.78 3.36
N ALA A 147 -26.35 30.06 2.25
CA ALA A 147 -27.24 30.43 1.16
C ALA A 147 -28.72 30.38 1.57
N MET A 148 -29.13 29.38 2.36
CA MET A 148 -30.49 29.30 2.91
C MET A 148 -30.79 30.42 3.90
N LEU A 149 -29.83 30.77 4.78
CA LEU A 149 -29.99 31.88 5.72
C LEU A 149 -30.10 33.23 5.00
N ARG A 150 -29.37 33.41 3.89
CA ARG A 150 -29.45 34.63 3.06
C ARG A 150 -30.76 34.77 2.29
N ARG A 151 -31.46 33.66 2.02
CA ARG A 151 -32.76 33.64 1.33
C ARG A 151 -33.95 33.95 2.27
N ARG A 152 -33.73 33.93 3.59
CA ARG A 152 -34.76 34.16 4.63
C ARG A 152 -34.72 35.58 5.23
N ARG A 153 -33.82 36.44 4.77
CA ARG A 153 -33.81 37.88 5.05
C ARG A 153 -34.24 38.62 3.80
#